data_AF-A0A3M2AJG0-F1
#
_entry.id   AF-A0A3M2AJG0-F1
#
_cell.length_a   1.000
_cell.length_b   1.000
_cell.length_c   1.000
_cell.angle_alpha   90.00
_cell.angle_beta   90.00
_cell.angle_gamma   90.00
#
_symmetry.space_group_name_H-M   'P 1'
#
loop_
_entity.id
_entity.type
_entity.pdbx_description
1 polymer ?
#
loop_
_entity_poly.entity_id
_entity_poly.type
_entity_poly.pdbx_seq_one_letter_code
_entity_poly.pdbx_strand_id
1 'polypeptide(L)'
;MIEDSNLQPNEEARRRMRRLHKNAAESILENNTLRDALTDDDAQELLDWAMAQLKQAAEVAMLLPEETAESFMTERVTAVSRIMRQVNNLTAKLPHMATEDLQFRLDDLSAALQTLTGFAPHPTDLQQLLVNRHALDNQTIFRKLMQIITERHME
;
A
#
# COMPACT_ATOMS: atom_id res chain seq x y z
N MET A 1 33.44 -33.25 0.83
CA MET A 1 33.29 -32.11 -0.10
C MET A 1 32.18 -31.24 0.44
N ILE A 2 32.55 -30.29 1.28
CA ILE A 2 31.67 -29.21 1.70
C ILE A 2 32.20 -28.04 0.90
N GLU A 3 31.52 -27.67 -0.19
CA GLU A 3 31.80 -26.39 -0.84
C GLU A 3 31.33 -25.32 0.14
N ASP A 4 32.31 -24.78 0.85
CA ASP A 4 32.16 -23.65 1.74
C ASP A 4 31.43 -22.54 1.00
N SER A 5 30.31 -22.17 1.60
CA SER A 5 29.41 -21.08 1.26
C SER A 5 30.18 -19.75 1.26
N ASN A 6 30.97 -19.49 0.23
CA ASN A 6 31.63 -18.21 -0.01
C ASN A 6 30.72 -17.31 -0.87
N LEU A 7 29.46 -17.22 -0.46
CA LEU A 7 28.53 -16.25 -1.03
C LEU A 7 29.01 -14.87 -0.60
N GLN A 8 29.39 -14.04 -1.57
CA GLN A 8 29.79 -12.68 -1.30
C GLN A 8 28.68 -11.99 -0.49
N PRO A 9 29.00 -11.15 0.53
CA PRO A 9 28.01 -10.49 1.39
C PRO A 9 26.89 -9.76 0.65
N ASN A 10 27.15 -9.34 -0.60
CA ASN A 10 26.18 -8.71 -1.49
C ASN A 10 25.12 -9.68 -2.05
N GLU A 11 25.46 -10.95 -2.27
CA GLU A 11 24.52 -11.94 -2.82
C GLU A 11 23.55 -12.45 -1.75
N GLU A 12 24.00 -12.66 -0.52
CA GLU A 12 23.12 -13.02 0.61
C GLU A 12 22.10 -11.93 0.89
N ALA A 13 22.54 -10.66 0.91
CA ALA A 13 21.65 -9.52 1.09
C ALA A 13 20.59 -9.43 -0.03
N ARG A 14 20.98 -9.68 -1.29
CA ARG A 14 20.03 -9.73 -2.43
C ARG A 14 19.07 -10.92 -2.36
N ARG A 15 19.53 -12.09 -1.90
CA ARG A 15 18.67 -13.26 -1.70
C ARG A 15 17.65 -12.98 -0.60
N ARG A 16 18.07 -12.36 0.50
CA ARG A 16 17.19 -11.93 1.60
C ARG A 16 16.14 -10.91 1.13
N MET A 17 16.56 -9.85 0.43
CA MET A 17 15.63 -8.87 -0.15
C MET A 17 14.58 -9.54 -1.05
N ARG A 18 15.00 -10.47 -1.93
CA ARG A 18 14.09 -11.22 -2.80
C ARG A 18 13.11 -12.08 -2.02
N ARG A 19 13.55 -12.76 -0.96
CA ARG A 19 12.69 -13.56 -0.07
C ARG A 19 11.62 -12.69 0.60
N LEU A 20 12.03 -11.56 1.20
CA LEU A 20 11.13 -10.63 1.87
C LEU A 20 10.09 -10.05 0.91
N HIS A 21 10.53 -9.59 -0.26
CA HIS A 21 9.63 -9.06 -1.28
C HIS A 21 8.65 -10.12 -1.80
N LYS A 22 9.13 -11.34 -2.08
CA LYS A 22 8.29 -12.44 -2.58
C LYS A 22 7.17 -12.78 -1.58
N ASN A 23 7.52 -13.02 -0.32
CA ASN A 23 6.54 -13.39 0.70
C ASN A 23 5.50 -12.28 0.91
N ALA A 24 5.94 -11.03 0.91
CA ALA A 24 5.06 -9.87 1.02
C ALA A 24 4.12 -9.74 -0.20
N ALA A 25 4.63 -9.95 -1.41
CA ALA A 25 3.86 -9.88 -2.65
C ALA A 25 2.81 -10.99 -2.74
N GLU A 26 3.17 -12.23 -2.37
CA GLU A 26 2.24 -13.37 -2.35
C GLU A 26 1.03 -13.09 -1.48
N SER A 27 1.23 -12.51 -0.28
CA SER A 27 0.13 -12.15 0.63
C SER A 27 -0.87 -11.15 0.02
N ILE A 28 -0.40 -10.21 -0.80
CA ILE A 28 -1.27 -9.24 -1.50
C ILE A 28 -1.95 -9.87 -2.71
N LEU A 29 -1.22 -10.68 -3.48
CA LEU A 29 -1.73 -11.29 -4.71
C LEU A 29 -2.83 -12.31 -4.43
N GLU A 30 -2.70 -13.09 -3.36
CA GLU A 30 -3.70 -14.10 -2.97
C GLU A 30 -4.99 -13.49 -2.41
N ASN A 31 -4.97 -12.22 -2.01
CA ASN A 31 -6.12 -11.57 -1.41
C ASN A 31 -6.95 -10.76 -2.42
N ASN A 32 -7.84 -11.46 -3.14
CA ASN A 32 -8.73 -10.84 -4.13
C ASN A 32 -9.66 -9.76 -3.54
N THR A 33 -9.98 -9.81 -2.24
CA THR A 33 -10.86 -8.82 -1.59
C THR A 33 -10.25 -7.41 -1.53
N LEU A 34 -8.96 -7.27 -1.83
CA LEU A 34 -8.28 -5.98 -1.94
C LEU A 34 -8.61 -5.23 -3.23
N ARG A 35 -9.26 -5.88 -4.21
CA ARG A 35 -9.46 -5.35 -5.57
C ARG A 35 -10.78 -5.75 -6.22
N ASP A 36 -11.70 -6.39 -5.48
CA ASP A 36 -12.90 -7.01 -6.02
C ASP A 36 -13.95 -6.03 -6.57
N ALA A 37 -13.89 -4.76 -6.18
CA ALA A 37 -14.79 -3.72 -6.65
C ALA A 37 -14.15 -2.77 -7.67
N LEU A 38 -12.91 -3.05 -8.07
CA LEU A 38 -12.18 -2.31 -9.10
C LEU A 38 -12.37 -2.95 -10.46
N THR A 39 -12.17 -2.15 -11.52
CA THR A 39 -11.99 -2.69 -12.87
C THR A 39 -10.64 -3.42 -12.95
N ASP A 40 -10.45 -4.29 -13.94
CA ASP A 40 -9.18 -5.00 -14.11
C ASP A 40 -8.00 -4.03 -14.27
N ASP A 41 -8.20 -2.92 -15.00
CA ASP A 41 -7.19 -1.88 -15.20
C ASP A 41 -6.85 -1.15 -13.89
N ASP A 42 -7.87 -0.73 -13.13
CA ASP A 42 -7.67 -0.05 -11.83
C ASP A 42 -7.05 -1.00 -10.80
N ALA A 43 -7.45 -2.28 -10.80
CA ALA A 43 -6.89 -3.31 -9.95
C ALA A 43 -5.41 -3.55 -10.25
N GLN A 44 -5.04 -3.61 -11.53
CA GLN A 44 -3.64 -3.75 -11.95
C GLN A 44 -2.81 -2.54 -11.53
N GLU A 45 -3.32 -1.32 -11.73
CA GLU A 45 -2.64 -0.09 -11.32
C GLU A 45 -2.38 -0.06 -9.80
N LEU A 46 -3.38 -0.43 -8.99
CA LEU A 46 -3.24 -0.51 -7.54
C LEU A 46 -2.26 -1.61 -7.10
N LEU A 47 -2.23 -2.74 -7.82
CA LEU A 47 -1.26 -3.81 -7.59
C LEU A 47 0.17 -3.37 -7.91
N ASP A 48 0.38 -2.70 -9.03
CA ASP A 48 1.70 -2.20 -9.44
C ASP A 48 2.24 -1.20 -8.41
N TRP A 49 1.37 -0.31 -7.90
CA TRP A 49 1.71 0.56 -6.78
C TRP A 49 2.10 -0.24 -5.53
N ALA A 50 1.29 -1.21 -5.12
CA ALA A 50 1.56 -2.02 -3.93
C ALA A 50 2.89 -2.78 -4.03
N MET A 51 3.19 -3.37 -5.19
CA MET A 51 4.45 -4.07 -5.45
C MET A 51 5.65 -3.11 -5.38
N ALA A 52 5.51 -1.89 -5.92
CA ALA A 52 6.56 -0.87 -5.82
C ALA A 52 6.85 -0.47 -4.36
N GLN A 53 5.83 -0.35 -3.52
CA GLN A 53 6.00 -0.05 -2.09
C GLN A 53 6.66 -1.20 -1.33
N LEU A 54 6.23 -2.44 -1.57
CA LEU A 54 6.81 -3.61 -0.92
C LEU A 54 8.26 -3.85 -1.34
N LYS A 55 8.61 -3.56 -2.60
CA LYS A 55 9.99 -3.60 -3.07
C LYS A 55 10.86 -2.57 -2.34
N GLN A 56 10.41 -1.32 -2.23
CA GLN A 56 11.12 -0.28 -1.47
C GLN A 56 11.28 -0.68 0.01
N ALA A 57 10.24 -1.24 0.62
CA ALA A 57 10.32 -1.75 2.00
C ALA A 57 11.36 -2.87 2.13
N ALA A 58 11.40 -3.82 1.19
CA ALA A 58 12.39 -4.90 1.20
C ALA A 58 13.84 -4.39 1.04
N GLU A 59 14.04 -3.34 0.24
CA GLU A 59 15.33 -2.65 0.08
C GLU A 59 15.78 -1.95 1.37
N VAL A 60 14.85 -1.44 2.19
CA VAL A 60 15.19 -0.90 3.52
C VAL A 60 15.46 -2.04 4.51
N ALA A 61 14.60 -3.07 4.50
CA ALA A 61 14.67 -4.19 5.43
C ALA A 61 15.98 -4.99 5.35
N MET A 62 16.63 -5.01 4.18
CA MET A 62 17.93 -5.70 4.01
C MET A 62 19.05 -5.08 4.86
N LEU A 63 18.91 -3.80 5.26
CA LEU A 63 19.87 -3.07 6.09
C LEU A 63 19.62 -3.26 7.59
N LEU A 64 18.53 -3.93 7.96
CA LEU A 64 18.14 -4.16 9.34
C LEU A 64 18.56 -5.57 9.82
N PRO A 65 18.76 -5.78 11.13
CA PRO A 65 18.86 -7.11 11.73
C PRO A 65 17.66 -8.00 11.35
N GLU A 66 17.81 -9.33 11.37
CA GLU A 66 16.78 -10.27 10.89
C GLU A 66 15.42 -10.08 11.57
N GLU A 67 15.40 -10.11 12.90
CA GLU A 67 14.18 -9.93 13.71
C GLU A 67 13.51 -8.57 13.46
N THR A 68 14.30 -7.51 13.34
CA THR A 68 13.79 -6.15 13.06
C THR A 68 13.23 -6.05 11.64
N ALA A 69 13.87 -6.69 10.66
CA ALA A 69 13.42 -6.67 9.28
C ALA A 69 12.09 -7.39 9.09
N GLU A 70 11.87 -8.52 9.76
CA GLU A 70 10.60 -9.26 9.70
C GLU A 70 9.45 -8.43 10.28
N SER A 71 9.68 -7.81 11.44
CA SER A 71 8.71 -6.92 12.08
C SER A 71 8.40 -5.71 11.18
N PHE A 72 9.44 -5.06 10.63
CA PHE A 72 9.31 -3.95 9.70
C PHE A 72 8.51 -4.33 8.45
N MET A 73 8.83 -5.47 7.82
CA MET A 73 8.10 -5.93 6.63
C MET A 73 6.64 -6.26 6.94
N THR A 74 6.35 -6.87 8.08
CA THR A 74 4.98 -7.20 8.51
C THR A 74 4.14 -5.94 8.66
N GLU A 75 4.69 -4.90 9.29
CA GLU A 75 4.03 -3.61 9.43
C GLU A 75 3.75 -2.97 8.06
N ARG A 76 4.72 -3.02 7.14
CA ARG A 76 4.59 -2.45 5.78
C ARG A 76 3.57 -3.20 4.93
N VAL A 77 3.53 -4.54 4.98
CA VAL A 77 2.51 -5.36 4.32
C VAL A 77 1.12 -5.05 4.86
N THR A 78 1.00 -4.90 6.17
CA THR A 78 -0.27 -4.54 6.83
C THR A 78 -0.76 -3.16 6.38
N ALA A 79 0.14 -2.18 6.33
CA ALA A 79 -0.18 -0.82 5.87
C ALA A 79 -0.62 -0.82 4.39
N VAL A 80 0.13 -1.48 3.49
CA VAL A 80 -0.25 -1.61 2.07
C VAL A 80 -1.61 -2.28 1.92
N SER A 81 -1.86 -3.38 2.64
CA SER A 81 -3.15 -4.09 2.60
C SER A 81 -4.31 -3.22 3.06
N ARG A 82 -4.11 -2.40 4.11
CA ARG A 82 -5.11 -1.45 4.60
C ARG A 82 -5.40 -0.37 3.57
N ILE A 83 -4.37 0.21 2.96
CA ILE A 83 -4.53 1.22 1.90
C ILE A 83 -5.31 0.64 0.74
N MET A 84 -4.90 -0.50 0.20
CA MET A 84 -5.60 -1.15 -0.92
C MET A 84 -7.07 -1.42 -0.59
N ARG A 85 -7.34 -1.93 0.62
CA ARG A 85 -8.71 -2.17 1.09
C ARG A 85 -9.53 -0.89 1.17
N GLN A 86 -8.95 0.22 1.63
CA GLN A 86 -9.67 1.49 1.68
C GLN A 86 -9.89 2.05 0.28
N VAL A 87 -8.91 1.98 -0.62
CA VAL A 87 -9.08 2.39 -2.02
C VAL A 87 -10.23 1.60 -2.66
N ASN A 88 -10.22 0.27 -2.55
CA ASN A 88 -11.28 -0.59 -3.07
C ASN A 88 -12.67 -0.23 -2.49
N ASN A 89 -12.77 -0.09 -1.17
CA ASN A 89 -14.04 0.24 -0.52
C ASN A 89 -14.55 1.65 -0.82
N LEU A 90 -13.67 2.64 -0.84
CA LEU A 90 -14.03 4.02 -1.13
C LEU A 90 -14.48 4.12 -2.58
N THR A 91 -13.73 3.59 -3.54
CA THR A 91 -14.15 3.54 -4.96
C THR A 91 -15.54 2.95 -5.14
N ALA A 92 -15.87 1.88 -4.41
CA ALA A 92 -17.15 1.18 -4.56
C ALA A 92 -18.35 1.88 -3.89
N LYS A 93 -18.11 2.57 -2.76
CA LYS A 93 -19.19 2.94 -1.83
C LYS A 93 -19.23 4.43 -1.48
N LEU A 94 -18.25 5.23 -1.90
CA LEU A 94 -18.13 6.64 -1.54
C LEU A 94 -19.44 7.44 -1.74
N PRO A 95 -20.16 7.31 -2.87
CA PRO A 95 -21.35 8.13 -3.12
C PRO A 95 -22.52 7.83 -2.17
N HIS A 96 -22.52 6.66 -1.53
CA HIS A 96 -23.60 6.15 -0.68
C HIS A 96 -23.22 6.05 0.79
N MET A 97 -21.99 6.40 1.14
CA MET A 97 -21.48 6.25 2.50
C MET A 97 -21.98 7.36 3.41
N ALA A 98 -22.40 7.01 4.63
CA ALA A 98 -22.68 7.99 5.66
C ALA A 98 -21.42 8.81 5.98
N THR A 99 -21.59 10.07 6.33
CA THR A 99 -20.45 10.98 6.57
C THR A 99 -19.55 10.49 7.73
N GLU A 100 -20.14 9.92 8.78
CA GLU A 100 -19.40 9.36 9.92
C GLU A 100 -18.53 8.15 9.52
N ASP A 101 -19.11 7.21 8.78
CA ASP A 101 -18.38 6.04 8.24
C ASP A 101 -17.25 6.46 7.30
N LEU A 102 -17.51 7.51 6.51
CA LEU A 102 -16.54 8.01 5.56
C LEU A 102 -15.36 8.67 6.26
N GLN A 103 -15.60 9.50 7.28
CA GLN A 103 -14.53 10.09 8.08
C GLN A 103 -13.65 9.00 8.69
N PHE A 104 -14.26 7.98 9.31
CA PHE A 104 -13.52 6.85 9.88
C PHE A 104 -12.61 6.15 8.85
N ARG A 105 -13.09 5.97 7.60
CA ARG A 105 -12.28 5.35 6.54
C ARG A 105 -11.15 6.22 6.03
N LEU A 106 -11.37 7.53 5.94
CA LEU A 106 -10.32 8.47 5.53
C LEU A 106 -9.24 8.56 6.61
N ASP A 107 -9.63 8.51 7.89
CA ASP A 107 -8.69 8.44 9.01
C ASP A 107 -7.88 7.12 8.98
N ASP A 108 -8.54 5.99 8.69
CA ASP A 108 -7.87 4.70 8.53
C ASP A 108 -6.87 4.68 7.37
N LEU A 109 -7.26 5.26 6.22
CA LEU A 109 -6.39 5.43 5.05
C LEU A 109 -5.20 6.33 5.39
N SER A 110 -5.44 7.45 6.06
CA SER A 110 -4.41 8.41 6.47
C SER A 110 -3.40 7.78 7.43
N ALA A 111 -3.86 7.06 8.44
CA ALA A 111 -2.99 6.35 9.38
C ALA A 111 -2.15 5.27 8.68
N ALA A 112 -2.75 4.51 7.76
CA ALA A 112 -2.01 3.48 7.01
C ALA A 112 -0.96 4.10 6.06
N LEU A 113 -1.26 5.23 5.41
CA LEU A 113 -0.29 5.99 4.63
C LEU A 113 0.84 6.51 5.49
N GLN A 114 0.53 7.09 6.65
CA GLN A 114 1.55 7.57 7.59
C GLN A 114 2.47 6.45 8.07
N THR A 115 1.93 5.28 8.37
CA THR A 115 2.74 4.10 8.67
C THR A 115 3.65 3.75 7.50
N LEU A 116 3.12 3.68 6.28
CA LEU A 116 3.87 3.24 5.10
C LEU A 116 4.97 4.23 4.67
N THR A 117 4.63 5.51 4.57
CA THR A 117 5.46 6.55 3.94
C THR A 117 6.12 7.48 4.95
N GLY A 118 5.64 7.52 6.19
CA GLY A 118 6.00 8.53 7.18
C GLY A 118 5.17 9.82 7.09
N PHE A 119 4.32 9.96 6.06
CA PHE A 119 3.53 11.16 5.79
C PHE A 119 2.04 10.85 5.79
N ALA A 120 1.26 11.72 6.42
CA ALA A 120 -0.19 11.70 6.31
C ALA A 120 -0.62 12.48 5.05
N PRO A 121 -1.68 12.05 4.35
CA PRO A 121 -2.29 12.81 3.29
C PRO A 121 -2.74 14.19 3.74
N HIS A 122 -2.65 15.19 2.85
CA HIS A 122 -3.08 16.54 3.18
C HIS A 122 -4.60 16.55 3.45
N PRO A 123 -5.07 17.14 4.58
CA PRO A 123 -6.49 17.10 4.95
C PRO A 123 -7.42 17.66 3.87
N THR A 124 -6.97 18.69 3.14
CA THR A 124 -7.75 19.31 2.06
C THR A 124 -8.08 18.35 0.93
N ASP A 125 -7.18 17.43 0.55
CA ASP A 125 -7.42 16.53 -0.58
C ASP A 125 -8.51 15.50 -0.23
N LEU A 126 -8.46 14.99 0.99
CA LEU A 126 -9.51 14.12 1.54
C LEU A 126 -10.85 14.87 1.66
N GLN A 127 -10.84 16.13 2.11
CA GLN A 127 -12.04 16.96 2.20
C GLN A 127 -12.65 17.27 0.82
N GLN A 128 -11.83 17.49 -0.21
CA GLN A 128 -12.35 17.69 -1.57
C GLN A 128 -13.04 16.43 -2.11
N LEU A 129 -12.55 15.24 -1.74
CA LEU A 129 -13.19 13.97 -2.07
C LEU A 129 -14.55 13.84 -1.36
N LEU A 130 -14.64 14.26 -0.08
CA LEU A 130 -15.88 14.30 0.69
C LEU A 130 -16.94 15.21 0.05
N VAL A 131 -16.56 16.45 -0.27
CA VAL A 131 -17.48 17.48 -0.78
C VAL A 131 -18.05 17.08 -2.14
N ASN A 132 -17.22 16.49 -3.00
CA ASN A 132 -17.61 16.18 -4.37
C ASN A 132 -18.19 14.77 -4.55
N ARG A 133 -18.21 13.92 -3.50
CA ARG A 133 -18.47 12.47 -3.61
C ARG A 133 -19.70 12.05 -4.41
N HIS A 134 -20.77 12.86 -4.40
CA HIS A 134 -22.02 12.54 -5.08
C HIS A 134 -22.00 12.85 -6.59
N ALA A 135 -21.02 13.64 -7.04
CA ALA A 135 -20.85 14.03 -8.44
C ALA A 135 -19.75 13.23 -9.16
N LEU A 136 -19.03 12.36 -8.44
CA LEU A 136 -17.94 11.57 -8.99
C LEU A 136 -18.39 10.16 -9.30
N ASP A 137 -17.98 9.64 -10.45
CA ASP A 137 -18.06 8.21 -10.75
C ASP A 137 -16.92 7.44 -10.08
N ASN A 138 -17.04 6.11 -10.07
CA ASN A 138 -16.05 5.23 -9.43
C ASN A 138 -14.64 5.42 -10.01
N GLN A 139 -14.54 5.62 -11.33
CA GLN A 139 -13.24 5.82 -11.99
C GLN A 139 -12.58 7.12 -11.52
N THR A 140 -13.33 8.21 -11.41
CA THR A 140 -12.81 9.50 -10.92
C THR A 140 -12.44 9.42 -9.44
N ILE A 141 -13.22 8.69 -8.64
CA ILE A 141 -12.90 8.43 -7.22
C ILE A 141 -11.58 7.67 -7.13
N PHE A 142 -11.43 6.58 -7.89
CA PHE A 142 -10.19 5.79 -7.92
C PHE A 142 -8.99 6.66 -8.31
N ARG A 143 -9.10 7.44 -9.39
CA ARG A 143 -8.02 8.33 -9.85
C ARG A 143 -7.61 9.34 -8.78
N LYS A 144 -8.56 9.96 -8.09
CA LYS A 144 -8.28 10.88 -6.99
C LYS A 144 -7.61 10.19 -5.81
N LEU A 145 -8.07 8.99 -5.45
CA LEU A 145 -7.44 8.20 -4.39
C LEU A 145 -6.01 7.78 -4.78
N MET A 146 -5.79 7.34 -6.01
CA MET A 146 -4.46 7.02 -6.52
C MET A 146 -3.54 8.23 -6.48
N GLN A 147 -4.02 9.41 -6.85
CA GLN A 147 -3.26 10.67 -6.73
C GLN A 147 -2.86 10.92 -5.26
N ILE A 148 -3.80 10.82 -4.32
CA ILE A 148 -3.54 11.02 -2.88
C ILE A 148 -2.50 10.04 -2.34
N ILE A 149 -2.53 8.76 -2.74
CA ILE A 149 -1.57 7.76 -2.22
C ILE A 149 -0.21 7.76 -2.95
N THR A 150 -0.10 8.46 -4.08
CA THR A 150 1.14 8.50 -4.90
C THR A 150 1.86 9.84 -4.82
N GLU A 151 1.14 10.94 -4.59
CA GLU A 151 1.76 12.24 -4.36
C GLU A 151 2.57 12.16 -3.07
N ARG A 152 3.89 12.06 -3.23
CA ARG A 152 4.83 12.29 -2.13
C ARG A 152 4.61 13.73 -1.70
N HIS A 153 4.11 13.91 -0.48
CA HIS A 153 4.10 15.20 0.19
C HIS A 153 5.54 15.67 0.38
N MET A 154 6.08 16.33 -0.66
CA MET A 154 7.26 17.16 -0.57
C MET A 154 6.81 18.46 0.07
N GLU A 155 6.96 18.56 1.39
CA GLU A 155 7.05 19.84 2.10
C GLU A 155 8.39 19.91 2.83
#